data_AF-A0A151GHC2-F1
#
_entry.id   AF-A0A151GHC2-F1
#
_cell.length_a   1.000
_cell.length_b   1.000
_cell.length_c   1.000
_cell.angle_alpha   90.00
_cell.angle_beta   90.00
_cell.angle_gamma   90.00
#
_symmetry.space_group_name_H-M   'P 1'
#
loop_
_entity.id
_entity.type
_entity.pdbx_description
1 polymer ?
#
loop_
_entity_poly.entity_id
_entity_poly.type
_entity_poly.pdbx_seq_one_letter_code
_entity_poly.pdbx_strand_id
1 'polypeptide(L)'
;MDDDLPPPSYRSATEYPIQEEQTSAIIRTASYHREDFCRSVIWFSPREHVGIRSSMAESFQRTAEAGLGSLNRLPLELLHDVLLRLDTQSLFNFRQTNLRSRQVLHSMKQYRIVISHGLNLLCALLRTRLAVTVSLFDFYYALCTKLCTTCGEFGGFMSLLAWNRCCFVCLQNAPECQVKTLASVRKQFNMTKAEAVRLESFKTLPGIYSMEESAYRSRVTVVSAHQAAISSRQQRLHASAQVPPANGGRNQKLNFMASCALPYYDGRTGKVEHGISCAGCQLAFEKGITHSRGERWAVMARDKVYARDDYLGHFRWCEQAQLLWRTSADGKREPPELPELARRGGYFSMIGECCH
;
A
#
# COMPACT_ATOMS: atom_id res chain seq x y z
N MET A 1 -6.02 11.30 -29.59
CA MET A 1 -5.01 11.76 -28.61
C MET A 1 -5.72 12.53 -27.48
N ASP A 2 -6.91 12.05 -27.06
CA ASP A 2 -7.79 12.63 -26.04
C ASP A 2 -8.50 11.54 -25.18
N ASP A 3 -8.11 10.26 -25.30
CA ASP A 3 -8.80 9.12 -24.67
C ASP A 3 -8.57 9.00 -23.15
N ASP A 4 -7.79 9.90 -22.54
CA ASP A 4 -7.47 9.87 -21.11
C ASP A 4 -8.25 10.91 -20.27
N LEU A 5 -9.02 11.80 -20.91
CA LEU A 5 -9.82 12.82 -20.21
C LEU A 5 -11.27 12.36 -20.01
N PRO A 6 -11.84 12.53 -18.80
CA PRO A 6 -13.24 12.20 -18.58
C PRO A 6 -14.15 13.10 -19.45
N PRO A 7 -15.24 12.55 -20.01
CA PRO A 7 -16.17 13.29 -20.84
C PRO A 7 -16.87 14.39 -20.01
N PRO A 8 -17.35 15.47 -20.63
CA PRO A 8 -18.04 16.55 -19.93
C PRO A 8 -19.22 16.05 -19.07
N SER A 9 -19.93 15.01 -19.52
CA SER A 9 -21.05 14.37 -18.80
C SER A 9 -20.66 13.69 -17.49
N TYR A 10 -19.37 13.46 -17.26
CA TYR A 10 -18.86 12.87 -16.02
C TYR A 10 -18.74 13.90 -14.89
N ARG A 11 -18.57 15.18 -15.23
CA ARG A 11 -18.46 16.27 -14.26
C ARG A 11 -19.81 16.96 -14.07
N SER A 12 -20.07 17.45 -12.87
CA SER A 12 -21.20 18.36 -12.63
C SER A 12 -20.98 19.67 -13.39
N ALA A 13 -22.06 20.29 -13.86
CA ALA A 13 -22.00 21.56 -14.58
C ALA A 13 -21.50 22.71 -13.70
N THR A 14 -21.76 22.63 -12.39
CA THR A 14 -21.35 23.62 -11.40
C THR A 14 -20.65 22.94 -10.22
N GLU A 15 -19.77 23.69 -9.54
CA GLU A 15 -19.13 23.26 -8.31
C GLU A 15 -20.18 23.10 -7.19
N TYR A 16 -20.14 21.97 -6.46
CA TYR A 16 -21.01 21.79 -5.30
C TYR A 16 -20.45 22.55 -4.08
N PRO A 17 -21.22 23.46 -3.45
CA PRO A 17 -20.77 24.23 -2.30
C PRO A 17 -20.82 23.36 -1.03
N ILE A 18 -19.69 22.75 -0.65
CA ILE A 18 -19.58 21.94 0.57
C ILE A 18 -19.51 22.85 1.81
N GLN A 19 -20.40 22.64 2.78
CA GLN A 19 -20.27 23.23 4.11
C GLN A 19 -19.41 22.33 5.01
N GLU A 20 -18.63 22.92 5.91
CA GLU A 20 -17.68 22.18 6.76
C GLU A 20 -18.38 21.09 7.59
N GLU A 21 -19.55 21.38 8.13
CA GLU A 21 -20.39 20.44 8.89
C GLU A 21 -20.85 19.22 8.08
N GLN A 22 -20.99 19.36 6.76
CA GLN A 22 -21.44 18.28 5.87
C GLN A 22 -20.32 17.31 5.51
N THR A 23 -19.05 17.71 5.65
CA THR A 23 -17.88 16.99 5.14
C THR A 23 -17.86 15.52 5.56
N SER A 24 -18.08 15.24 6.84
CA SER A 24 -18.08 13.86 7.37
C SER A 24 -19.27 13.04 6.90
N ALA A 25 -20.43 13.67 6.69
CA ALA A 25 -21.61 13.01 6.16
C ALA A 25 -21.44 12.68 4.66
N ILE A 26 -20.93 13.63 3.87
CA ILE A 26 -20.63 13.44 2.44
C ILE A 26 -19.68 12.24 2.24
N ILE A 27 -18.57 12.20 2.98
CA ILE A 27 -17.61 11.10 2.89
C ILE A 27 -18.27 9.77 3.25
N ARG A 28 -19.05 9.71 4.33
CA ARG A 28 -19.74 8.48 4.75
C ARG A 28 -20.75 8.00 3.70
N THR A 29 -21.42 8.91 3.02
CA THR A 29 -22.53 8.59 2.11
C THR A 29 -22.08 8.30 0.68
N ALA A 30 -21.08 9.01 0.17
CA ALA A 30 -20.71 9.00 -1.25
C ALA A 30 -19.30 8.43 -1.52
N SER A 31 -18.63 7.91 -0.49
CA SER A 31 -17.34 7.23 -0.61
C SER A 31 -17.38 5.85 0.07
N TYR A 32 -16.37 5.04 -0.21
CA TYR A 32 -16.18 3.74 0.42
C TYR A 32 -14.69 3.36 0.39
N HIS A 33 -14.28 2.40 1.20
CA HIS A 33 -12.93 1.84 1.17
C HIS A 33 -12.87 0.68 0.17
N ARG A 34 -11.88 0.66 -0.73
CA ARG A 34 -11.59 -0.48 -1.61
C ARG A 34 -10.79 -1.55 -0.86
N GLU A 35 -11.46 -2.24 0.05
CA GLU A 35 -10.83 -3.29 0.88
C GLU A 35 -10.30 -4.46 0.05
N ASP A 36 -10.94 -4.74 -1.09
CA ASP A 36 -10.46 -5.66 -2.11
C ASP A 36 -9.02 -5.36 -2.58
N PHE A 37 -8.64 -4.09 -2.73
CA PHE A 37 -7.26 -3.73 -3.08
C PHE A 37 -6.28 -4.14 -1.98
N CYS A 38 -6.59 -3.86 -0.72
CA CYS A 38 -5.72 -4.23 0.40
C CYS A 38 -5.56 -5.75 0.54
N ARG A 39 -6.60 -6.51 0.17
CA ARG A 39 -6.59 -7.99 0.18
C ARG A 39 -5.95 -8.62 -1.06
N SER A 40 -5.78 -7.84 -2.14
CA SER A 40 -5.13 -8.32 -3.37
C SER A 40 -3.61 -8.42 -3.26
N VAL A 41 -3.00 -7.80 -2.25
CA VAL A 41 -1.55 -7.77 -1.98
C VAL A 41 -1.18 -8.62 -0.76
N ILE A 42 0.09 -8.60 -0.30
CA ILE A 42 0.46 -9.32 0.93
C ILE A 42 -0.39 -8.77 2.10
N TRP A 43 -1.22 -9.65 2.63
CA TRP A 43 -2.12 -9.37 3.73
C TRP A 43 -2.22 -10.59 4.64
N PHE A 44 -2.36 -10.30 5.93
CA PHE A 44 -2.56 -11.30 6.96
C PHE A 44 -3.85 -10.99 7.69
N SER A 45 -4.65 -12.03 7.96
CA SER A 45 -5.86 -11.86 8.74
C SER A 45 -5.53 -11.28 10.11
N PRO A 46 -6.28 -10.28 10.61
CA PRO A 46 -6.10 -9.76 11.97
C PRO A 46 -6.06 -10.88 13.01
N ARG A 47 -6.81 -11.98 12.79
CA ARG A 47 -6.84 -13.18 13.64
C ARG A 47 -5.47 -13.87 13.74
N GLU A 48 -4.68 -13.91 12.66
CA GLU A 48 -3.34 -14.51 12.68
C GLU A 48 -2.37 -13.72 13.58
N HIS A 49 -2.63 -12.44 13.78
CA HIS A 49 -1.72 -11.52 14.46
C HIS A 49 -2.22 -11.04 15.82
N VAL A 50 -3.37 -11.50 16.34
CA VAL A 50 -3.92 -11.04 17.63
C VAL A 50 -2.90 -11.17 18.76
N GLY A 51 -2.29 -12.36 18.93
CA GLY A 51 -1.27 -12.58 19.96
C GLY A 51 0.04 -11.82 19.71
N ILE A 52 0.37 -11.56 18.44
CA ILE A 52 1.57 -10.81 18.05
C ILE A 52 1.37 -9.31 18.34
N ARG A 53 0.17 -8.77 18.09
CA ARG A 53 -0.10 -7.34 18.21
C ARG A 53 0.10 -6.86 19.64
N SER A 54 -0.51 -7.52 20.62
CA SER A 54 -0.28 -7.18 22.04
C SER A 54 1.18 -7.40 22.43
N SER A 55 1.79 -8.52 22.01
CA SER A 55 3.20 -8.81 22.30
C SER A 55 4.16 -7.79 21.68
N MET A 56 3.84 -7.17 20.54
CA MET A 56 4.68 -6.17 19.86
C MET A 56 4.40 -4.74 20.34
N ALA A 57 3.13 -4.43 20.60
CA ALA A 57 2.68 -3.11 20.97
C ALA A 57 2.94 -2.79 22.45
N GLU A 58 2.94 -3.78 23.35
CA GLU A 58 3.02 -3.55 24.79
C GLU A 58 4.41 -3.86 25.37
N SER A 59 4.83 -3.04 26.33
CA SER A 59 5.85 -3.41 27.30
C SER A 59 5.24 -4.29 28.38
N PHE A 60 5.90 -5.38 28.77
CA PHE A 60 5.45 -6.15 29.93
C PHE A 60 5.49 -5.28 31.18
N GLN A 61 4.42 -5.30 31.99
CA GLN A 61 4.33 -4.62 33.28
C GLN A 61 5.18 -5.34 34.33
N ARG A 62 6.49 -5.33 34.13
CA ARG A 62 7.49 -5.91 35.04
C ARG A 62 8.64 -4.92 35.18
N THR A 63 9.24 -4.91 36.36
CA THR A 63 10.46 -4.12 36.61
C THR A 63 11.63 -4.78 35.88
N ALA A 64 12.40 -3.99 35.14
CA ALA A 64 13.60 -4.50 34.48
C ALA A 64 14.74 -4.59 35.52
N GLU A 65 15.15 -5.80 35.87
CA GLU A 65 16.26 -6.04 36.81
C GLU A 65 17.63 -5.84 36.14
N ALA A 66 17.72 -6.04 34.83
CA ALA A 66 18.93 -5.86 34.04
C ALA A 66 18.84 -4.62 33.14
N GLY A 67 19.94 -3.85 33.06
CA GLY A 67 20.11 -2.73 32.15
C GLY A 67 20.49 -3.14 30.72
N LEU A 68 20.86 -2.19 29.86
CA LEU A 68 21.34 -2.47 28.49
C LEU A 68 22.85 -2.74 28.41
N GLY A 69 23.50 -3.05 29.55
CA GLY A 69 24.95 -3.22 29.62
C GLY A 69 25.68 -1.96 29.15
N SER A 70 26.66 -2.12 28.24
CA SER A 70 27.47 -1.01 27.71
C SER A 70 26.66 0.08 27.01
N LEU A 71 25.47 -0.23 26.47
CA LEU A 71 24.61 0.78 25.83
C LEU A 71 24.04 1.80 26.82
N ASN A 72 24.00 1.49 28.13
CA ASN A 72 23.60 2.45 29.15
C ASN A 72 24.60 3.62 29.30
N ARG A 73 25.80 3.52 28.70
CA ARG A 73 26.78 4.62 28.67
C ARG A 73 26.41 5.71 27.67
N LEU A 74 25.51 5.42 26.73
CA LEU A 74 25.04 6.40 25.76
C LEU A 74 23.96 7.29 26.39
N PRO A 75 24.00 8.61 26.16
CA PRO A 75 22.84 9.48 26.34
C PRO A 75 21.61 8.92 25.61
N LEU A 76 20.43 9.18 26.16
CA LEU A 76 19.17 8.63 25.65
C LEU A 76 18.94 9.02 24.18
N GLU A 77 19.31 10.24 23.82
CA GLU A 77 19.18 10.80 22.48
C GLU A 77 20.03 10.03 21.47
N LEU A 78 21.28 9.71 21.83
CA LEU A 78 22.17 8.92 20.98
C LEU A 78 21.71 7.48 20.87
N LEU A 79 21.22 6.89 21.97
CA LEU A 79 20.63 5.56 21.94
C LEU A 79 19.41 5.52 21.00
N HIS A 80 18.53 6.51 21.09
CA HIS A 80 17.36 6.61 20.22
C HIS A 80 17.73 6.84 18.75
N ASP A 81 18.72 7.68 18.43
CA ASP A 81 19.18 7.89 17.05
C ASP A 81 19.78 6.60 16.46
N VAL A 82 20.59 5.87 17.24
CA VAL A 82 21.11 4.55 16.84
C VAL A 82 19.95 3.59 16.54
N LEU A 83 19.00 3.43 17.47
CA LEU A 83 17.86 2.54 17.30
C LEU A 83 16.97 2.96 16.12
N LEU A 84 16.83 4.26 15.85
CA LEU A 84 16.05 4.76 14.73
C LEU A 84 16.66 4.39 13.37
N ARG A 85 17.99 4.30 13.30
CA ARG A 85 18.75 3.93 12.08
C ARG A 85 18.95 2.43 11.91
N LEU A 86 18.72 1.63 12.95
CA LEU A 86 18.81 0.17 12.82
C LEU A 86 17.74 -0.36 11.87
N ASP A 87 18.12 -1.40 11.12
CA ASP A 87 17.19 -2.16 10.31
C ASP A 87 16.13 -2.85 11.18
N THR A 88 14.98 -3.09 10.58
CA THR A 88 13.80 -3.64 11.24
C THR A 88 14.07 -5.03 11.81
N GLN A 89 14.93 -5.83 11.19
CA GLN A 89 15.32 -7.15 11.71
C GLN A 89 16.20 -7.02 12.95
N SER A 90 17.22 -6.15 12.91
CA SER A 90 18.08 -5.85 14.06
C SER A 90 17.28 -5.30 15.24
N LEU A 91 16.28 -4.45 14.99
CA LEU A 91 15.37 -3.96 16.02
C LEU A 91 14.49 -5.05 16.61
N PHE A 92 13.95 -5.92 15.76
CA PHE A 92 13.17 -7.08 16.19
C PHE A 92 14.01 -8.00 17.11
N ASN A 93 15.29 -8.20 16.78
CA ASN A 93 16.22 -8.96 17.61
C ASN A 93 16.57 -8.22 18.91
N PHE A 94 16.90 -6.93 18.83
CA PHE A 94 17.21 -6.09 20.00
C PHE A 94 16.09 -6.13 21.04
N ARG A 95 14.83 -6.03 20.58
CA ARG A 95 13.64 -6.11 21.44
C ARG A 95 13.53 -7.40 22.24
N GLN A 96 14.09 -8.50 21.74
CA GLN A 96 14.01 -9.82 22.35
C GLN A 96 15.16 -10.10 23.31
N THR A 97 16.16 -9.21 23.39
CA THR A 97 17.35 -9.45 24.23
C THR A 97 17.04 -9.41 25.72
N ASN A 98 16.27 -8.42 26.20
CA ASN A 98 15.82 -8.34 27.59
C ASN A 98 14.60 -7.41 27.74
N LEU A 99 14.08 -7.30 28.96
CA LEU A 99 12.93 -6.44 29.24
C LEU A 99 13.23 -4.94 29.03
N ARG A 100 14.44 -4.50 29.36
CA ARG A 100 14.84 -3.10 29.23
C ARG A 100 14.91 -2.65 27.77
N SER A 101 15.42 -3.48 26.86
CA SER A 101 15.48 -3.18 25.42
C SER A 101 14.09 -3.01 24.83
N ARG A 102 13.15 -3.88 25.24
CA ARG A 102 11.73 -3.76 24.90
C ARG A 102 11.12 -2.45 25.40
N GLN A 103 11.39 -2.06 26.65
CA GLN A 103 10.90 -0.80 27.22
C GLN A 103 11.45 0.42 26.49
N VAL A 104 12.75 0.42 26.16
CA VAL A 104 13.37 1.53 25.42
C VAL A 104 12.75 1.67 24.03
N LEU A 105 12.62 0.59 23.27
CA LEU A 105 11.93 0.64 21.97
C LEU A 105 10.48 1.10 22.09
N HIS A 106 9.75 0.61 23.10
CA HIS A 106 8.37 1.02 23.31
C HIS A 106 8.25 2.52 23.64
N SER A 107 9.26 3.13 24.28
CA SER A 107 9.26 4.58 24.55
C SER A 107 9.38 5.45 23.30
N MET A 108 9.89 4.89 22.19
CA MET A 108 10.04 5.61 20.92
C MET A 108 8.70 5.74 20.18
N LYS A 109 8.29 6.99 19.93
CA LYS A 109 7.05 7.31 19.19
C LYS A 109 7.00 6.62 17.82
N GLN A 110 8.10 6.66 17.08
CA GLN A 110 8.22 6.08 15.74
C GLN A 110 7.95 4.57 15.77
N TYR A 111 8.56 3.87 16.72
CA TYR A 111 8.34 2.43 16.92
C TYR A 111 6.87 2.13 17.20
N ARG A 112 6.26 2.85 18.15
CA ARG A 112 4.85 2.67 18.49
C ARG A 112 3.93 2.85 17.28
N ILE A 113 4.14 3.90 16.49
CA ILE A 113 3.34 4.18 15.30
C ILE A 113 3.50 3.08 14.24
N VAL A 114 4.74 2.62 14.00
CA VAL A 114 5.03 1.51 13.08
C VAL A 114 4.33 0.23 13.51
N ILE A 115 4.36 -0.13 14.78
CA ILE A 115 3.66 -1.31 15.28
C ILE A 115 2.13 -1.13 15.22
N SER A 116 1.62 0.05 15.58
CA SER A 116 0.17 0.29 15.65
C SER A 116 -0.50 0.30 14.26
N HIS A 117 0.17 0.86 13.25
CA HIS A 117 -0.42 1.13 11.93
C HIS A 117 0.28 0.41 10.76
N GLY A 118 1.50 -0.10 10.97
CA GLY A 118 2.31 -0.78 9.95
C GLY A 118 2.52 -2.27 10.19
N LEU A 119 1.83 -2.90 11.17
CA LEU A 119 2.09 -4.30 11.56
C LEU A 119 2.04 -5.29 10.38
N ASN A 120 1.09 -5.12 9.46
CA ASN A 120 0.97 -6.00 8.29
C ASN A 120 2.24 -5.95 7.41
N LEU A 121 2.73 -4.73 7.11
CA LEU A 121 3.96 -4.52 6.36
C LEU A 121 5.20 -5.02 7.13
N LEU A 122 5.26 -4.80 8.44
CA LEU A 122 6.33 -5.34 9.28
C LEU A 122 6.39 -6.88 9.20
N CYS A 123 5.24 -7.55 9.34
CA CYS A 123 5.15 -8.99 9.19
C CYS A 123 5.53 -9.46 7.78
N ALA A 124 5.15 -8.70 6.76
CA ALA A 124 5.55 -8.99 5.38
C ALA A 124 7.07 -8.95 5.25
N LEU A 125 7.73 -7.87 5.69
CA LEU A 125 9.19 -7.70 5.66
C LEU A 125 9.94 -8.81 6.41
N LEU A 126 9.47 -9.20 7.59
CA LEU A 126 10.08 -10.29 8.37
C LEU A 126 9.91 -11.64 7.67
N ARG A 127 8.71 -11.95 7.16
CA ARG A 127 8.40 -13.24 6.49
C ARG A 127 9.06 -13.38 5.10
N THR A 128 9.33 -12.26 4.43
CA THR A 128 10.08 -12.20 3.17
C THR A 128 11.58 -12.04 3.36
N ARG A 129 12.04 -11.78 4.59
CA ARG A 129 13.44 -11.49 4.96
C ARG A 129 13.99 -10.19 4.36
N LEU A 130 13.11 -9.25 4.04
CA LEU A 130 13.48 -7.89 3.61
C LEU A 130 13.62 -6.92 4.79
N ALA A 131 13.30 -7.34 6.02
CA ALA A 131 13.43 -6.48 7.20
C ALA A 131 14.87 -5.98 7.47
N VAL A 132 15.89 -6.59 6.86
CA VAL A 132 17.29 -6.16 6.95
C VAL A 132 17.62 -4.95 6.08
N THR A 133 16.78 -4.61 5.10
CA THR A 133 17.04 -3.51 4.15
C THR A 133 16.32 -2.21 4.51
N VAL A 134 15.50 -2.24 5.57
CA VAL A 134 14.60 -1.13 5.95
C VAL A 134 14.85 -0.73 7.39
N SER A 135 15.27 0.52 7.62
CA SER A 135 15.40 1.07 8.96
C SER A 135 14.05 1.44 9.59
N LEU A 136 14.01 1.60 10.92
CA LEU A 136 12.81 2.15 11.58
C LEU A 136 12.49 3.56 11.09
N PHE A 137 13.52 4.37 10.81
CA PHE A 137 13.36 5.68 10.20
C PHE A 137 12.63 5.58 8.85
N ASP A 138 13.12 4.73 7.94
CA ASP A 138 12.55 4.61 6.60
C ASP A 138 11.12 4.09 6.63
N PHE A 139 10.82 3.15 7.54
CA PHE A 139 9.45 2.69 7.78
C PHE A 139 8.55 3.81 8.28
N TYR A 140 8.97 4.51 9.33
CA TYR A 140 8.19 5.61 9.88
C TYR A 140 7.98 6.73 8.86
N TYR A 141 9.00 7.05 8.06
CA TYR A 141 8.93 8.00 6.97
C TYR A 141 7.94 7.56 5.89
N ALA A 142 7.96 6.29 5.49
CA ALA A 142 6.99 5.73 4.53
C ALA A 142 5.55 5.82 5.05
N LEU A 143 5.32 5.58 6.35
CA LEU A 143 4.01 5.80 6.99
C LEU A 143 3.59 7.27 6.95
N CYS A 144 4.53 8.21 7.14
CA CYS A 144 4.27 9.65 7.13
C CYS A 144 4.25 10.28 5.74
N THR A 145 4.48 9.49 4.69
CA THR A 145 4.42 9.96 3.31
C THR A 145 3.01 9.72 2.77
N LYS A 146 2.31 10.79 2.34
CA LYS A 146 0.94 10.68 1.80
C LYS A 146 0.92 10.21 0.34
N LEU A 147 1.90 10.68 -0.44
CA LEU A 147 1.83 10.66 -1.90
C LEU A 147 2.53 9.44 -2.50
N CYS A 148 2.06 9.05 -3.68
CA CYS A 148 2.70 8.09 -4.56
C CYS A 148 3.96 8.72 -5.13
N THR A 149 5.06 8.00 -5.05
CA THR A 149 6.38 8.43 -5.54
C THR A 149 6.39 8.67 -7.06
N THR A 150 5.55 7.95 -7.81
CA THR A 150 5.53 7.99 -9.28
C THR A 150 4.59 9.07 -9.83
N CYS A 151 3.38 9.21 -9.29
CA CYS A 151 2.35 10.09 -9.87
C CYS A 151 1.84 11.20 -8.94
N GLY A 152 2.25 11.24 -7.67
CA GLY A 152 1.82 12.27 -6.72
C GLY A 152 0.41 12.10 -6.16
N GLU A 153 -0.38 11.12 -6.62
CA GLU A 153 -1.69 10.79 -6.04
C GLU A 153 -1.57 10.12 -4.67
N PHE A 154 -2.66 9.86 -3.96
CA PHE A 154 -2.60 9.12 -2.69
C PHE A 154 -1.97 7.73 -2.87
N GLY A 155 -0.88 7.48 -2.15
CA GLY A 155 -0.21 6.18 -2.18
C GLY A 155 -0.76 5.28 -1.08
N GLY A 156 -1.48 4.21 -1.40
CA GLY A 156 -2.01 3.26 -0.41
C GLY A 156 -1.13 2.02 -0.17
N PHE A 157 -0.07 1.87 -0.95
CA PHE A 157 0.70 0.63 -1.04
C PHE A 157 2.20 0.89 -0.97
N MET A 158 2.94 -0.11 -0.52
CA MET A 158 4.40 -0.17 -0.59
C MET A 158 4.83 -1.28 -1.53
N SER A 159 5.65 -0.95 -2.53
CA SER A 159 6.43 -1.94 -3.28
C SER A 159 7.62 -2.37 -2.44
N LEU A 160 7.72 -3.66 -2.10
CA LEU A 160 8.71 -4.14 -1.13
C LEU A 160 10.14 -4.09 -1.67
N LEU A 161 10.35 -4.41 -2.95
CA LEU A 161 11.68 -4.44 -3.58
C LEU A 161 12.21 -3.06 -3.97
N ALA A 162 11.32 -2.15 -4.32
CA ALA A 162 11.71 -0.76 -4.61
C ALA A 162 11.71 0.13 -3.36
N TRP A 163 11.13 -0.36 -2.26
CA TRP A 163 10.82 0.41 -1.05
C TRP A 163 10.13 1.75 -1.34
N ASN A 164 9.17 1.74 -2.28
CA ASN A 164 8.49 2.95 -2.75
C ASN A 164 6.99 2.91 -2.43
N ARG A 165 6.47 4.04 -1.97
CA ARG A 165 5.03 4.24 -1.79
C ARG A 165 4.36 4.50 -3.13
N CYS A 166 3.28 3.79 -3.42
CA CYS A 166 2.55 3.90 -4.69
C CYS A 166 1.02 3.81 -4.53
N CYS A 167 0.31 4.40 -5.49
CA CYS A 167 -1.13 4.18 -5.65
C CYS A 167 -1.39 2.85 -6.36
N PHE A 168 -2.63 2.37 -6.35
CA PHE A 168 -2.99 1.08 -6.94
C PHE A 168 -2.69 1.01 -8.45
N VAL A 169 -2.96 2.09 -9.19
CA VAL A 169 -2.69 2.17 -10.64
C VAL A 169 -1.19 2.08 -10.94
N CYS A 170 -0.35 2.77 -10.16
CA CYS A 170 1.10 2.70 -10.31
C CYS A 170 1.65 1.34 -9.86
N LEU A 171 1.08 0.72 -8.83
CA LEU A 171 1.46 -0.64 -8.43
C LEU A 171 1.31 -1.65 -9.60
N GLN A 172 0.24 -1.52 -10.38
CA GLN A 172 -0.01 -2.39 -11.52
C GLN A 172 0.90 -2.09 -12.73
N ASN A 173 1.17 -0.80 -12.98
CA ASN A 173 1.66 -0.36 -14.28
C ASN A 173 3.04 0.33 -14.26
N ALA A 174 3.46 0.91 -13.14
CA ALA A 174 4.71 1.65 -13.06
C ALA A 174 5.91 0.71 -13.24
N PRO A 175 6.91 1.06 -14.08
CA PRO A 175 8.11 0.26 -14.29
C PRO A 175 8.84 -0.10 -13.00
N GLU A 176 8.91 0.83 -12.05
CA GLU A 176 9.59 0.69 -10.76
C GLU A 176 8.93 -0.37 -9.87
N CYS A 177 7.62 -0.58 -10.04
CA CYS A 177 6.84 -1.59 -9.31
C CYS A 177 6.84 -2.96 -10.01
N GLN A 178 7.41 -3.08 -11.21
CA GLN A 178 7.38 -4.34 -11.95
C GLN A 178 8.29 -5.39 -11.32
N VAL A 179 7.68 -6.51 -10.95
CA VAL A 179 8.35 -7.64 -10.33
C VAL A 179 8.28 -8.85 -11.24
N LYS A 180 9.41 -9.54 -11.40
CA LYS A 180 9.51 -10.75 -12.22
C LYS A 180 10.21 -11.86 -11.46
N THR A 181 10.02 -13.09 -11.88
CA THR A 181 10.79 -14.21 -11.32
C THR A 181 12.27 -14.06 -11.68
N LEU A 182 13.16 -14.45 -10.77
CA LEU A 182 14.60 -14.42 -11.02
C LEU A 182 14.97 -15.20 -12.30
N ALA A 183 14.32 -16.34 -12.54
CA ALA A 183 14.52 -17.14 -13.74
C ALA A 183 14.12 -16.38 -15.02
N SER A 184 12.98 -15.67 -15.01
CA SER A 184 12.52 -14.87 -16.15
C SER A 184 13.46 -13.71 -16.45
N VAL A 185 13.92 -12.99 -15.42
CA VAL A 185 14.85 -11.87 -15.56
C VAL A 185 16.21 -12.34 -16.10
N ARG A 186 16.74 -13.44 -15.56
CA ARG A 186 17.99 -14.04 -16.07
C ARG A 186 17.90 -14.39 -17.55
N LYS A 187 16.78 -14.99 -17.97
CA LYS A 187 16.53 -15.31 -19.39
C LYS A 187 16.36 -14.06 -20.24
N GLN A 188 15.62 -13.06 -19.76
CA GLN A 188 15.32 -11.84 -20.52
C GLN A 188 16.56 -10.97 -20.74
N PHE A 189 17.44 -10.86 -19.75
CA PHE A 189 18.60 -9.98 -19.80
C PHE A 189 19.93 -10.73 -20.00
N ASN A 190 19.88 -12.04 -20.27
CA ASN A 190 21.03 -12.94 -20.42
C ASN A 190 22.02 -12.85 -19.23
N MET A 191 21.49 -12.80 -18.00
CA MET A 191 22.33 -12.60 -16.81
C MET A 191 23.04 -13.88 -16.38
N THR A 192 24.33 -13.74 -16.04
CA THR A 192 25.10 -14.79 -15.40
C THR A 192 24.57 -15.07 -13.99
N LYS A 193 24.93 -16.22 -13.42
CA LYS A 193 24.57 -16.55 -12.03
C LYS A 193 25.14 -15.53 -11.04
N ALA A 194 26.37 -15.05 -11.28
CA ALA A 194 27.05 -14.08 -10.43
C ALA A 194 26.40 -12.68 -10.50
N GLU A 195 25.89 -12.26 -11.66
CA GLU A 195 25.12 -11.02 -11.79
C GLU A 195 23.77 -11.13 -11.07
N ALA A 196 23.08 -12.24 -11.25
CA ALA A 196 21.77 -12.47 -10.67
C ALA A 196 21.77 -12.45 -9.14
N VAL A 197 22.88 -12.87 -8.51
CA VAL A 197 23.06 -12.86 -7.04
C VAL A 197 23.16 -11.43 -6.48
N ARG A 198 23.55 -10.44 -7.29
CA ARG A 198 23.64 -9.04 -6.85
C ARG A 198 22.28 -8.33 -6.83
N LEU A 199 21.26 -8.92 -7.45
CA LEU A 199 19.91 -8.38 -7.41
C LEU A 199 19.29 -8.67 -6.05
N GLU A 200 18.71 -7.65 -5.43
CA GLU A 200 17.85 -7.85 -4.27
C GLU A 200 16.67 -8.75 -4.67
N SER A 201 16.48 -9.81 -3.90
CA SER A 201 15.48 -10.84 -4.20
C SER A 201 14.87 -11.38 -2.91
N PHE A 202 13.62 -11.83 -3.01
CA PHE A 202 12.99 -12.56 -1.91
C PHE A 202 12.07 -13.65 -2.43
N LYS A 203 11.68 -14.57 -1.54
CA LYS A 203 10.67 -15.59 -1.84
C LYS A 203 9.29 -15.07 -1.48
N THR A 204 8.39 -15.07 -2.45
CA THR A 204 6.97 -14.72 -2.27
C THR A 204 6.32 -15.54 -1.14
N LEU A 205 5.26 -14.98 -0.56
CA LEU A 205 4.47 -15.65 0.46
C LEU A 205 3.27 -16.38 -0.18
N PRO A 206 2.85 -17.55 0.31
CA PRO A 206 1.56 -18.10 -0.04
C PRO A 206 0.43 -17.14 0.38
N GLY A 207 -0.68 -17.12 -0.37
CA GLY A 207 -1.79 -16.22 -0.09
C GLY A 207 -2.77 -16.12 -1.25
N ILE A 208 -3.81 -15.32 -1.06
CA ILE A 208 -4.74 -14.91 -2.12
C ILE A 208 -4.23 -13.57 -2.65
N TYR A 209 -4.09 -13.46 -3.97
CA TYR A 209 -3.54 -12.27 -4.60
C TYR A 209 -4.33 -11.89 -5.84
N SER A 210 -4.04 -10.68 -6.33
CA SER A 210 -4.63 -10.04 -7.51
C SER A 210 -6.13 -9.80 -7.37
N MET A 211 -6.71 -9.14 -8.38
CA MET A 211 -8.13 -8.81 -8.36
C MET A 211 -9.04 -9.99 -8.72
N GLU A 212 -8.44 -11.10 -9.15
CA GLU A 212 -9.11 -12.36 -9.46
C GLU A 212 -9.17 -13.33 -8.27
N GLU A 213 -8.75 -12.89 -7.07
CA GLU A 213 -8.76 -13.69 -5.82
C GLU A 213 -8.08 -15.07 -5.99
N SER A 214 -7.00 -15.11 -6.76
CA SER A 214 -6.33 -16.36 -7.07
C SER A 214 -5.48 -16.82 -5.89
N ALA A 215 -5.69 -18.06 -5.45
CA ALA A 215 -4.89 -18.67 -4.38
C ALA A 215 -3.54 -19.18 -4.90
N TYR A 216 -2.45 -18.70 -4.31
CA TYR A 216 -1.09 -19.10 -4.63
C TYR A 216 -0.44 -19.82 -3.46
N ARG A 217 -0.06 -21.08 -3.65
CA ARG A 217 0.59 -21.92 -2.61
C ARG A 217 2.11 -22.00 -2.77
N SER A 218 2.62 -21.89 -3.99
CA SER A 218 4.06 -22.01 -4.27
C SER A 218 4.80 -20.72 -3.99
N ARG A 219 6.01 -20.83 -3.45
CA ARG A 219 6.91 -19.70 -3.20
C ARG A 219 7.92 -19.61 -4.33
N VAL A 220 7.90 -18.50 -5.05
CA VAL A 220 8.84 -18.20 -6.14
C VAL A 220 9.78 -17.07 -5.74
N THR A 221 11.04 -17.16 -6.16
CA THR A 221 12.02 -16.07 -5.98
C THR A 221 11.78 -14.99 -7.02
N VAL A 222 11.59 -13.76 -6.54
CA VAL A 222 11.29 -12.59 -7.36
C VAL A 222 12.31 -11.48 -7.18
N VAL A 223 12.44 -10.63 -8.20
CA VAL A 223 13.35 -9.48 -8.27
C VAL A 223 12.67 -8.31 -8.97
N SER A 224 13.20 -7.10 -8.78
CA SER A 224 12.77 -5.91 -9.51
C SER A 224 13.22 -5.98 -10.96
N ALA A 225 12.26 -5.91 -11.89
CA ALA A 225 12.56 -5.87 -13.32
C ALA A 225 13.29 -4.57 -13.70
N HIS A 226 12.96 -3.47 -13.04
CA HIS A 226 13.58 -2.16 -13.26
C HIS A 226 15.05 -2.15 -12.85
N GLN A 227 15.36 -2.60 -11.62
CA GLN A 227 16.76 -2.68 -11.15
C GLN A 227 17.57 -3.64 -12.02
N ALA A 228 17.01 -4.79 -12.41
CA ALA A 228 17.70 -5.73 -13.29
C ALA A 228 18.00 -5.13 -14.68
N ALA A 229 17.08 -4.34 -15.24
CA ALA A 229 17.31 -3.64 -16.49
C ALA A 229 18.45 -2.61 -16.37
N ILE A 230 18.50 -1.85 -15.26
CA ILE A 230 19.58 -0.89 -14.99
C ILE A 230 20.92 -1.62 -14.86
N SER A 231 21.00 -2.67 -14.04
CA SER A 231 22.22 -3.45 -13.84
C SER A 231 22.73 -4.05 -15.15
N SER A 232 21.83 -4.56 -16.01
CA SER A 232 22.21 -5.09 -17.33
C SER A 232 22.70 -3.98 -18.27
N ARG A 233 22.09 -2.79 -18.26
CA ARG A 233 22.50 -1.65 -19.11
C ARG A 233 23.85 -1.07 -18.69
N GLN A 234 24.07 -0.85 -17.40
CA GLN A 234 25.36 -0.35 -16.88
C GLN A 234 26.53 -1.26 -17.29
N GLN A 235 26.29 -2.58 -17.37
CA GLN A 235 27.30 -3.55 -17.79
C GLN A 235 27.44 -3.66 -19.31
N ARG A 236 26.36 -3.48 -20.09
CA ARG A 236 26.42 -3.40 -21.57
C ARG A 236 26.98 -2.07 -22.09
N LEU A 237 27.03 -1.01 -21.30
CA LEU A 237 27.81 0.18 -21.68
C LEU A 237 29.32 -0.13 -21.75
N HIS A 238 29.78 -1.23 -21.15
CA HIS A 238 31.13 -1.79 -21.36
C HIS A 238 31.21 -2.82 -22.51
N ALA A 239 30.08 -3.22 -23.12
CA ALA A 239 30.03 -4.18 -24.23
C ALA A 239 28.84 -3.88 -25.16
N SER A 240 29.16 -3.33 -26.35
CA SER A 240 28.24 -2.80 -27.35
C SER A 240 26.91 -3.57 -27.54
N ALA A 241 25.83 -2.76 -27.54
CA ALA A 241 24.59 -2.89 -28.31
C ALA A 241 23.35 -3.66 -27.78
N GLN A 242 22.22 -2.97 -28.00
CA GLN A 242 20.83 -3.39 -28.29
C GLN A 242 19.99 -4.00 -27.14
N VAL A 243 18.89 -3.30 -26.81
CA VAL A 243 17.88 -3.68 -25.82
C VAL A 243 16.60 -4.09 -26.57
N PRO A 244 16.09 -5.32 -26.39
CA PRO A 244 14.78 -5.69 -26.92
C PRO A 244 13.67 -4.97 -26.17
N PRO A 245 12.55 -4.62 -26.83
CA PRO A 245 11.42 -3.99 -26.17
C PRO A 245 10.86 -4.89 -25.07
N ALA A 246 10.52 -4.28 -23.95
CA ALA A 246 9.85 -4.95 -22.84
C ALA A 246 8.48 -5.42 -23.33
N ASN A 247 8.34 -6.72 -23.57
CA ASN A 247 7.06 -7.33 -23.92
C ASN A 247 6.13 -7.18 -22.70
N GLY A 248 5.33 -6.12 -22.71
CA GLY A 248 4.39 -5.74 -21.69
C GLY A 248 3.14 -6.59 -21.82
N GLY A 249 3.07 -7.67 -21.03
CA GLY A 249 1.89 -8.52 -21.05
C GLY A 249 1.90 -9.58 -19.96
N ARG A 250 0.89 -9.48 -19.07
CA ARG A 250 0.17 -10.59 -18.42
C ARG A 250 0.65 -11.18 -17.08
N ASN A 251 1.59 -10.61 -16.34
CA ASN A 251 1.83 -11.09 -14.96
C ASN A 251 2.03 -9.98 -13.93
N GLN A 252 1.07 -9.05 -13.85
CA GLN A 252 0.98 -8.07 -12.77
C GLN A 252 0.88 -8.75 -11.39
N LYS A 253 0.43 -10.02 -11.32
CA LYS A 253 0.31 -10.80 -10.07
C LYS A 253 1.55 -10.72 -9.17
N LEU A 254 2.75 -10.73 -9.75
CA LEU A 254 3.99 -10.70 -8.97
C LEU A 254 4.21 -9.33 -8.32
N ASN A 255 3.69 -8.24 -8.90
CA ASN A 255 3.70 -6.93 -8.27
C ASN A 255 2.86 -6.95 -6.99
N PHE A 256 1.68 -7.58 -7.04
CA PHE A 256 0.82 -7.76 -5.86
C PHE A 256 1.47 -8.64 -4.79
N MET A 257 2.08 -9.76 -5.19
CA MET A 257 2.82 -10.66 -4.30
C MET A 257 4.12 -10.04 -3.73
N ALA A 258 4.51 -8.86 -4.20
CA ALA A 258 5.68 -8.12 -3.75
C ALA A 258 5.33 -6.73 -3.24
N SER A 259 4.09 -6.56 -2.81
CA SER A 259 3.60 -5.30 -2.24
C SER A 259 2.72 -5.56 -1.03
N CYS A 260 2.50 -4.51 -0.25
CA CYS A 260 1.68 -4.55 0.95
C CYS A 260 0.95 -3.22 1.10
N ALA A 261 -0.28 -3.26 1.60
CA ALA A 261 -1.01 -2.04 1.97
C ALA A 261 -0.30 -1.34 3.14
N LEU A 262 -0.25 -0.01 3.09
CA LEU A 262 0.28 0.83 4.17
C LEU A 262 -0.55 2.11 4.26
N PRO A 263 -1.23 2.39 5.39
CA PRO A 263 -1.96 3.64 5.53
C PRO A 263 -1.00 4.84 5.59
N TYR A 264 -1.57 6.03 5.46
CA TYR A 264 -0.88 7.29 5.72
C TYR A 264 -1.15 7.70 7.18
N TYR A 265 -0.09 8.03 7.92
CA TYR A 265 -0.16 8.60 9.26
C TYR A 265 0.28 10.07 9.20
N ASP A 266 -0.61 10.97 9.60
CA ASP A 266 -0.28 12.38 9.71
C ASP A 266 0.45 12.64 11.05
N GLY A 267 1.75 12.94 10.95
CA GLY A 267 2.59 13.26 12.10
C GLY A 267 2.16 14.49 12.90
N ARG A 268 1.38 15.40 12.30
CA ARG A 268 0.88 16.64 12.93
C ARG A 268 -0.41 16.38 13.70
N THR A 269 -1.39 15.74 13.07
CA THR A 269 -2.72 15.54 13.69
C THR A 269 -2.86 14.20 14.42
N GLY A 270 -1.96 13.25 14.16
CA GLY A 270 -2.04 11.88 14.68
C GLY A 270 -3.13 11.03 13.99
N LYS A 271 -3.75 11.53 12.92
CA LYS A 271 -4.79 10.81 12.17
C LYS A 271 -4.17 9.80 11.21
N VAL A 272 -4.95 8.76 10.91
CA VAL A 272 -4.58 7.68 9.99
C VAL A 272 -5.59 7.63 8.86
N GLU A 273 -5.10 7.62 7.63
CA GLU A 273 -5.91 7.52 6.41
C GLU A 273 -5.54 6.28 5.61
N HIS A 274 -6.53 5.44 5.32
CA HIS A 274 -6.37 4.27 4.46
C HIS A 274 -6.67 4.59 2.98
N GLY A 275 -7.13 5.82 2.71
CA GLY A 275 -7.62 6.23 1.41
C GLY A 275 -9.06 5.78 1.16
N ILE A 276 -9.81 6.57 0.39
CA ILE A 276 -11.21 6.33 0.05
C ILE A 276 -11.41 6.41 -1.46
N SER A 277 -12.35 5.62 -1.99
CA SER A 277 -12.78 5.67 -3.38
C SER A 277 -14.19 6.25 -3.47
N CYS A 278 -14.52 6.80 -4.64
CA CYS A 278 -15.79 7.47 -4.86
C CYS A 278 -16.87 6.48 -5.29
N ALA A 279 -17.96 6.39 -4.52
CA ALA A 279 -19.11 5.57 -4.87
C ALA A 279 -19.80 6.09 -6.15
N GLY A 280 -19.76 7.41 -6.41
CA GLY A 280 -20.24 7.99 -7.65
C GLY A 280 -19.45 7.53 -8.88
N CYS A 281 -18.11 7.43 -8.78
CA CYS A 281 -17.29 6.88 -9.87
C CYS A 281 -17.63 5.42 -10.15
N GLN A 282 -17.86 4.63 -9.09
CA GLN A 282 -18.28 3.24 -9.21
C GLN A 282 -19.65 3.14 -9.90
N LEU A 283 -20.61 3.99 -9.51
CA LEU A 283 -21.93 4.06 -10.13
C LEU A 283 -21.86 4.40 -11.62
N ALA A 284 -21.07 5.42 -11.97
CA ALA A 284 -20.84 5.84 -13.35
C ALA A 284 -20.31 4.69 -14.21
N PHE A 285 -19.37 3.93 -13.67
CA PHE A 285 -18.75 2.78 -14.31
C PHE A 285 -19.75 1.63 -14.50
N GLU A 286 -20.54 1.29 -13.47
CA GLU A 286 -21.55 0.21 -13.54
C GLU A 286 -22.67 0.50 -14.53
N LYS A 287 -23.16 1.74 -14.55
CA LYS A 287 -24.22 2.21 -15.46
C LYS A 287 -23.75 2.46 -16.90
N GLY A 288 -22.45 2.35 -17.18
CA GLY A 288 -21.91 2.64 -18.52
C GLY A 288 -22.15 4.08 -18.97
N ILE A 289 -22.30 5.01 -18.01
CA ILE A 289 -22.38 6.45 -18.28
C ILE A 289 -21.07 6.93 -18.91
N THR A 290 -19.98 6.23 -18.60
CA THR A 290 -18.74 6.26 -19.37
C THR A 290 -18.99 5.52 -20.70
N HIS A 291 -19.05 6.24 -21.83
CA HIS A 291 -19.23 5.61 -23.13
C HIS A 291 -18.26 4.42 -23.28
N SER A 292 -18.79 3.24 -23.59
CA SER A 292 -18.09 1.95 -23.62
C SER A 292 -17.40 1.47 -22.32
N ARG A 293 -17.84 0.32 -21.80
CA ARG A 293 -17.11 -0.43 -20.77
C ARG A 293 -15.69 -0.72 -21.29
N GLY A 294 -14.67 -0.15 -20.63
CA GLY A 294 -13.27 -0.46 -20.94
C GLY A 294 -12.41 0.74 -21.36
N GLU A 295 -12.97 1.96 -21.45
CA GLU A 295 -12.14 3.15 -21.63
C GLU A 295 -11.20 3.34 -20.42
N ARG A 296 -9.92 3.59 -20.72
CA ARG A 296 -8.84 3.60 -19.73
C ARG A 296 -9.10 4.62 -18.62
N TRP A 297 -9.59 5.81 -18.97
CA TRP A 297 -9.92 6.86 -18.00
C TRP A 297 -11.03 6.43 -17.03
N ALA A 298 -12.03 5.67 -17.49
CA ALA A 298 -13.15 5.24 -16.66
C ALA A 298 -12.69 4.25 -15.58
N VAL A 299 -11.80 3.32 -15.96
CA VAL A 299 -11.13 2.40 -15.02
C VAL A 299 -10.27 3.18 -14.04
N MET A 300 -9.48 4.14 -14.52
CA MET A 300 -8.64 4.98 -13.65
C MET A 300 -9.46 5.81 -12.66
N ALA A 301 -10.59 6.37 -13.07
CA ALA A 301 -11.46 7.16 -12.21
C ALA A 301 -12.16 6.30 -11.14
N ARG A 302 -12.56 5.08 -11.50
CA ARG A 302 -13.12 4.08 -10.57
C ARG A 302 -12.09 3.61 -9.55
N ASP A 303 -10.87 3.29 -10.01
CA ASP A 303 -9.80 2.73 -9.17
C ASP A 303 -8.98 3.80 -8.44
N LYS A 304 -9.32 5.08 -8.63
CA LYS A 304 -8.69 6.17 -7.89
C LYS A 304 -9.04 6.07 -6.40
N VAL A 305 -7.99 6.19 -5.59
CA VAL A 305 -8.07 6.28 -4.14
C VAL A 305 -7.59 7.68 -3.77
N TYR A 306 -8.34 8.33 -2.90
CA TYR A 306 -8.14 9.71 -2.49
C TYR A 306 -7.79 9.77 -1.00
N ALA A 307 -6.97 10.74 -0.60
CA ALA A 307 -6.96 11.20 0.78
C ALA A 307 -8.29 11.91 1.09
N ARG A 308 -8.58 12.14 2.37
CA ARG A 308 -9.85 12.75 2.79
C ARG A 308 -10.12 14.10 2.11
N ASP A 309 -9.14 15.00 2.13
CA ASP A 309 -9.28 16.35 1.57
C ASP A 309 -9.33 16.32 0.04
N ASP A 310 -8.50 15.46 -0.56
CA ASP A 310 -8.43 15.28 -2.02
C ASP A 310 -9.77 14.72 -2.56
N TYR A 311 -10.45 13.87 -1.78
CA TYR A 311 -11.79 13.37 -2.12
C TYR A 311 -12.84 14.48 -2.11
N LEU A 312 -12.81 15.41 -1.15
CA LEU A 312 -13.78 16.50 -1.12
C LEU A 312 -13.60 17.40 -2.33
N GLY A 313 -12.36 17.69 -2.72
CA GLY A 313 -12.06 18.39 -3.98
C GLY A 313 -12.64 17.68 -5.20
N HIS A 314 -12.58 16.35 -5.24
CA HIS A 314 -13.22 15.55 -6.28
C HIS A 314 -14.76 15.60 -6.21
N PHE A 315 -15.35 15.46 -5.02
CA PHE A 315 -16.80 15.44 -4.81
C PHE A 315 -17.49 16.70 -5.36
N ARG A 316 -16.84 17.86 -5.22
CA ARG A 316 -17.35 19.14 -5.74
C ARG A 316 -17.67 19.14 -7.23
N TRP A 317 -17.08 18.21 -7.99
CA TRP A 317 -17.26 18.09 -9.43
C TRP A 317 -17.81 16.74 -9.88
N CYS A 318 -18.06 15.79 -8.97
CA CYS A 318 -18.55 14.46 -9.34
C CYS A 318 -20.08 14.40 -9.32
N GLU A 319 -20.73 14.48 -10.49
CA GLU A 319 -22.19 14.48 -10.62
C GLU A 319 -22.84 13.26 -9.94
N GLN A 320 -22.25 12.08 -10.16
CA GLN A 320 -22.79 10.84 -9.59
C GLN A 320 -22.62 10.76 -8.07
N ALA A 321 -21.54 11.32 -7.51
CA ALA A 321 -21.39 11.38 -6.05
C ALA A 321 -22.40 12.38 -5.43
N GLN A 322 -22.63 13.51 -6.12
CA GLN A 322 -23.62 14.51 -5.71
C GLN A 322 -25.06 13.97 -5.84
N LEU A 323 -25.33 13.10 -6.83
CA LEU A 323 -26.60 12.38 -6.93
C LEU A 323 -26.83 11.46 -5.72
N LEU A 324 -25.83 10.65 -5.35
CA LEU A 324 -25.89 9.79 -4.16
C LEU A 324 -26.12 10.62 -2.89
N TRP A 325 -25.42 11.74 -2.76
CA TRP A 325 -25.61 12.67 -1.64
C TRP A 325 -27.03 13.26 -1.60
N ARG A 326 -27.54 13.83 -2.70
CA ARG A 326 -28.90 14.42 -2.74
C ARG A 326 -30.00 13.40 -2.44
N THR A 327 -29.88 12.19 -2.99
CA THR A 327 -30.88 11.12 -2.79
C THR A 327 -30.87 10.53 -1.38
N SER A 328 -29.76 10.68 -0.66
CA SER A 328 -29.60 10.27 0.75
C SER A 328 -30.27 11.20 1.78
N ALA A 329 -30.95 12.27 1.33
CA ALA A 329 -31.49 13.32 2.20
C ALA A 329 -30.41 13.89 3.15
N ASP A 330 -29.30 14.35 2.58
CA ASP A 330 -28.12 14.89 3.30
C ASP A 330 -27.50 13.90 4.29
N GLY A 331 -27.38 12.64 3.88
CA GLY A 331 -26.73 11.57 4.62
C GLY A 331 -27.58 10.96 5.74
N LYS A 332 -28.89 11.22 5.76
CA LYS A 332 -29.85 10.69 6.74
C LYS A 332 -30.31 9.26 6.42
N ARG A 333 -30.23 8.85 5.15
CA ARG A 333 -30.57 7.49 4.70
C ARG A 333 -29.56 6.97 3.69
N GLU A 334 -29.55 5.67 3.47
CA GLU A 334 -28.73 5.08 2.41
C GLU A 334 -29.22 5.54 1.03
N PRO A 335 -28.33 5.95 0.09
CA PRO A 335 -28.72 6.29 -1.27
C PRO A 335 -29.33 5.08 -1.99
N PRO A 336 -30.50 5.20 -2.66
CA PRO A 336 -31.12 4.08 -3.38
C PRO A 336 -30.23 3.48 -4.47
N GLU A 337 -29.39 4.30 -5.11
CA GLU A 337 -28.48 3.89 -6.19
C GLU A 337 -27.06 3.63 -5.71
N LEU A 338 -26.83 3.45 -4.40
CA LEU A 338 -25.49 3.13 -3.90
C LEU A 338 -25.00 1.83 -4.57
N PRO A 339 -23.83 1.81 -5.22
CA PRO A 339 -23.31 0.61 -5.87
C PRO A 339 -23.14 -0.56 -4.90
N GLU A 340 -23.35 -1.78 -5.38
CA GLU A 340 -23.29 -2.99 -4.55
C GLU A 340 -21.89 -3.15 -3.91
N LEU A 341 -20.83 -2.84 -4.66
CA LEU A 341 -19.47 -2.88 -4.13
C LEU A 341 -19.30 -1.91 -2.94
N ALA A 342 -19.89 -0.72 -3.02
CA ALA A 342 -19.85 0.26 -1.93
C ALA A 342 -20.71 -0.18 -0.74
N ARG A 343 -21.91 -0.73 -0.98
CA ARG A 343 -22.78 -1.31 0.07
C ARG A 343 -22.09 -2.42 0.85
N ARG A 344 -21.30 -3.24 0.16
CA ARG A 344 -20.49 -4.30 0.77
C ARG A 344 -19.21 -3.80 1.43
N GLY A 345 -18.94 -2.49 1.47
CA GLY A 345 -17.70 -1.96 2.04
C GLY A 345 -16.44 -2.24 1.21
N GLY A 346 -16.59 -2.45 -0.10
CA GLY A 346 -15.50 -2.69 -1.03
C GLY A 346 -14.90 -4.09 -1.01
N TYR A 347 -15.61 -5.09 -0.47
CA TYR A 347 -15.20 -6.50 -0.54
C TYR A 347 -15.68 -7.17 -1.82
N PHE A 348 -14.88 -8.12 -2.33
CA PHE A 348 -15.27 -9.04 -3.40
C PHE A 348 -16.49 -9.89 -3.03
N SER A 349 -17.16 -10.40 -4.07
CA SER A 349 -18.40 -11.16 -3.94
C SER A 349 -18.25 -12.44 -3.11
N MET A 350 -17.11 -13.14 -3.18
CA MET A 350 -16.95 -14.49 -2.62
C MET A 350 -16.48 -14.56 -1.16
N ILE A 351 -16.02 -13.46 -0.55
CA ILE A 351 -15.52 -13.49 0.85
C ILE A 351 -16.60 -13.06 1.87
N GLY A 352 -17.79 -12.64 1.40
CA GLY A 352 -18.90 -12.23 2.26
C GLY A 352 -19.59 -13.36 3.03
N GLU A 353 -19.44 -14.63 2.61
CA GLU A 353 -20.23 -15.74 3.17
C GLU A 353 -19.46 -16.65 4.14
N CYS A 354 -18.14 -16.49 4.29
CA CYS A 354 -17.32 -17.39 5.14
C CYS A 354 -16.81 -16.75 6.44
N CYS A 355 -17.44 -15.69 6.94
CA CYS A 355 -17.09 -15.10 8.23
C CYS A 355 -18.34 -14.77 9.05
N HIS A 356 -19.06 -15.82 9.46
CA HIS A 356 -19.81 -15.82 10.71
C HIS A 356 -19.07 -16.68 11.74
#